data_AF-A0A932LYB0-F1
#
_entry.id   AF-A0A932LYB0-F1
#
_cell.length_a   1.000
_cell.length_b   1.000
_cell.length_c   1.000
_cell.angle_alpha   90.00
_cell.angle_beta   90.00
_cell.angle_gamma   90.00
#
_symmetry.space_group_name_H-M   'P 1'
#
loop_
_entity.id
_entity.type
_entity.pdbx_description
1 polymer ?
#
loop_
_entity_poly.entity_id
_entity_poly.type
_entity_poly.pdbx_seq_one_letter_code
_entity_poly.pdbx_strand_id
1 'polypeptide(L)'
;MEPWIPPASPDLAALAMETADAAGVASLRAWPEVRKGGIGFGTLPPFLCWKGNAPGGAWHLVLLQAREMGALVPGARMEPLPQGWLRDLDMESLARPLSQHPAFPGGASVHVVHLPESGVFRTRSFGTPAPDLVAEVLKHTSTIQIWNLAD
;
A
#
# COMPACT_ATOMS: atom_id res chain seq x y z
N MET A 1 -4.90 14.00 -6.22
CA MET A 1 -4.18 12.72 -6.24
C MET A 1 -5.20 11.63 -6.52
N GLU A 2 -5.04 10.83 -7.57
CA GLU A 2 -5.98 9.73 -7.89
C GLU A 2 -5.33 8.37 -7.55
N PRO A 3 -6.11 7.31 -7.22
CA PRO A 3 -5.55 5.98 -7.02
C PRO A 3 -4.77 5.54 -8.26
N TRP A 4 -3.53 5.10 -8.06
CA TRP A 4 -2.72 4.60 -9.16
C TRP A 4 -3.14 3.17 -9.48
N ILE A 5 -3.57 2.96 -10.73
CA ILE A 5 -3.81 1.63 -11.26
C ILE A 5 -2.47 1.08 -11.77
N PRO A 6 -1.99 -0.05 -11.22
CA PRO A 6 -0.81 -0.75 -11.72
C PRO A 6 -0.87 -0.98 -13.25
N PRO A 7 0.22 -0.72 -14.00
CA PRO A 7 0.28 -1.11 -15.40
C PRO A 7 0.16 -2.64 -15.53
N ALA A 8 -0.48 -3.10 -16.60
CA ALA A 8 -0.64 -4.53 -16.86
C ALA A 8 0.69 -5.24 -17.20
N SER A 9 1.74 -4.48 -17.54
CA SER A 9 3.07 -5.02 -17.83
C SER A 9 4.17 -4.00 -17.47
N PRO A 10 5.17 -4.40 -16.67
CA PRO A 10 5.23 -5.66 -15.93
C PRO A 10 4.15 -5.68 -14.84
N ASP A 11 3.58 -6.85 -14.58
CA ASP A 11 2.59 -7.03 -13.51
C ASP A 11 3.30 -6.90 -12.16
N LEU A 12 2.88 -5.89 -11.36
CA LEU A 12 3.41 -5.66 -10.02
C LEU A 12 3.27 -6.88 -9.11
N ALA A 13 2.19 -7.66 -9.25
CA ALA A 13 2.00 -8.87 -8.48
C ALA A 13 3.03 -9.93 -8.89
N ALA A 14 3.32 -10.06 -10.18
CA ALA A 14 4.36 -10.97 -10.68
C ALA A 14 5.74 -10.57 -10.16
N LEU A 15 6.09 -9.28 -10.22
CA LEU A 15 7.38 -8.79 -9.70
C LEU A 15 7.49 -8.97 -8.18
N ALA A 16 6.39 -8.81 -7.45
CA ALA A 16 6.34 -9.10 -6.02
C ALA A 16 6.55 -10.59 -5.72
N MET A 17 5.94 -11.46 -6.51
CA MET A 17 6.13 -12.91 -6.41
C MET A 17 7.56 -13.33 -6.75
N GLU A 18 8.14 -12.81 -7.84
CA GLU A 18 9.53 -13.12 -8.22
C GLU A 18 10.52 -12.68 -7.15
N THR A 19 10.30 -11.52 -6.55
CA THR A 19 11.16 -11.02 -5.45
C THR A 19 10.97 -11.85 -4.19
N ALA A 20 9.73 -12.27 -3.89
CA ALA A 20 9.42 -13.16 -2.78
C ALA A 20 10.09 -14.53 -2.93
N ASP A 21 10.01 -15.11 -4.13
CA ASP A 21 10.65 -16.38 -4.46
C ASP A 21 12.18 -16.26 -4.32
N ALA A 22 12.76 -15.17 -4.83
CA ALA A 22 14.18 -14.89 -4.67
C ALA A 22 14.60 -14.68 -3.20
N ALA A 23 13.71 -14.17 -2.36
CA ALA A 23 13.91 -13.97 -0.93
C ALA A 23 13.53 -15.18 -0.05
N GLY A 24 12.94 -16.25 -0.65
CA GLY A 24 12.48 -17.44 0.07
C GLY A 24 11.20 -17.24 0.91
N VAL A 25 10.35 -16.27 0.55
CA VAL A 25 9.16 -15.86 1.32
C VAL A 25 7.93 -16.65 0.88
N ALA A 26 7.65 -17.77 1.57
CA ALA A 26 6.64 -18.76 1.16
C ALA A 26 5.17 -18.35 1.30
N SER A 27 4.86 -17.18 1.87
CA SER A 27 3.50 -16.76 2.22
C SER A 27 2.77 -15.98 1.12
N LEU A 28 3.47 -15.54 0.07
CA LEU A 28 2.90 -14.68 -0.96
C LEU A 28 2.16 -15.51 -2.02
N ARG A 29 0.90 -15.15 -2.32
CA ARG A 29 0.10 -15.75 -3.39
C ARG A 29 -0.57 -14.64 -4.19
N ALA A 30 -0.60 -14.78 -5.52
CA ALA A 30 -1.34 -13.89 -6.40
C ALA A 30 -2.86 -14.00 -6.13
N TRP A 31 -3.52 -12.86 -5.86
CA TRP A 31 -4.94 -12.80 -5.52
C TRP A 31 -5.81 -12.50 -6.76
N PRO A 32 -7.03 -13.04 -6.89
CA PRO A 32 -7.90 -12.83 -8.07
C PRO A 32 -8.50 -11.41 -8.25
N GLU A 33 -8.24 -10.44 -7.35
CA GLU A 33 -8.78 -9.06 -7.42
C GLU A 33 -7.92 -8.10 -8.26
N VAL A 34 -6.90 -8.60 -8.98
CA VAL A 34 -6.07 -7.85 -9.96
C VAL A 34 -6.89 -6.96 -10.89
N ARG A 35 -8.16 -7.30 -11.13
CA ARG A 35 -9.09 -6.56 -12.00
C ARG A 35 -9.47 -5.16 -11.51
N LYS A 36 -9.20 -4.77 -10.26
CA LYS A 36 -9.57 -3.45 -9.69
C LYS A 36 -8.39 -2.59 -9.24
N GLY A 37 -7.15 -2.93 -9.60
CA GLY A 37 -5.98 -2.07 -9.39
C GLY A 37 -5.37 -2.09 -7.97
N GLY A 38 -5.58 -3.16 -7.20
CA GLY A 38 -4.96 -3.34 -5.88
C GLY A 38 -3.73 -4.26 -5.88
N ILE A 39 -2.89 -4.16 -4.85
CA ILE A 39 -1.70 -5.01 -4.62
C ILE A 39 -1.98 -5.98 -3.46
N GLY A 40 -1.86 -7.28 -3.67
CA GLY A 40 -2.05 -8.29 -2.62
C GLY A 40 -0.73 -8.66 -1.91
N PHE A 41 -0.78 -8.98 -0.62
CA PHE A 41 0.38 -9.45 0.14
C PHE A 41 0.01 -10.49 1.21
N GLY A 42 0.59 -11.68 1.14
CA GLY A 42 0.30 -12.75 2.07
C GLY A 42 -1.18 -13.16 2.05
N THR A 43 -1.78 -13.24 3.24
CA THR A 43 -3.22 -13.45 3.43
C THR A 43 -3.99 -12.15 3.63
N LEU A 44 -3.35 -10.98 3.44
CA LEU A 44 -4.01 -9.70 3.61
C LEU A 44 -4.90 -9.40 2.40
N PRO A 45 -6.04 -8.73 2.60
CA PRO A 45 -6.80 -8.16 1.51
C PRO A 45 -5.93 -7.19 0.69
N PRO A 46 -6.27 -6.97 -0.60
CA PRO A 46 -5.50 -6.07 -1.45
C PRO A 46 -5.45 -4.64 -0.91
N PHE A 47 -4.29 -4.03 -1.06
CA PHE A 47 -4.07 -2.62 -0.82
C PHE A 47 -4.48 -1.81 -2.03
N LEU A 48 -5.18 -0.70 -1.78
CA LEU A 48 -5.26 0.41 -2.72
C LEU A 48 -3.93 1.14 -2.72
N CYS A 49 -3.48 1.58 -3.89
CA CYS A 49 -2.21 2.27 -4.05
C CYS A 49 -2.43 3.68 -4.58
N TRP A 50 -1.82 4.67 -3.94
CA TRP A 50 -1.62 6.01 -4.49
C TRP A 50 -0.15 6.21 -4.77
N LYS A 51 0.15 7.00 -5.80
CA LYS A 51 1.50 7.46 -6.08
C LYS A 51 1.58 8.97 -6.02
N GLY A 52 2.72 9.48 -5.60
CA GLY A 52 3.04 10.90 -5.70
C GLY A 52 4.54 11.13 -5.64
N ASN A 53 4.94 12.37 -5.87
CA ASN A 53 6.32 12.80 -5.77
C ASN A 53 6.48 13.73 -4.57
N ALA A 54 7.47 13.46 -3.73
CA ALA A 54 7.89 14.40 -2.70
C ALA A 54 8.76 15.53 -3.30
N PRO A 55 8.94 16.66 -2.59
CA PRO A 55 9.95 17.65 -2.96
C PRO A 55 11.31 16.97 -3.16
N GLY A 56 11.91 17.14 -4.35
CA GLY A 56 13.12 16.41 -4.75
C GLY A 56 12.89 15.32 -5.80
N GLY A 57 11.64 15.06 -6.19
CA GLY A 57 11.31 14.22 -7.35
C GLY A 57 11.36 12.71 -7.10
N ALA A 58 11.59 12.29 -5.85
CA ALA A 58 11.51 10.89 -5.46
C ALA A 58 10.05 10.39 -5.52
N TRP A 59 9.87 9.17 -6.03
CA TRP A 59 8.56 8.52 -6.07
C TRP A 59 8.19 7.95 -4.70
N HIS A 60 6.91 8.10 -4.34
CA HIS A 60 6.33 7.53 -3.13
C HIS A 60 5.06 6.78 -3.47
N LEU A 61 4.89 5.61 -2.87
CA LEU A 61 3.69 4.79 -2.94
C LEU A 61 3.04 4.73 -1.57
N VAL A 62 1.75 5.05 -1.50
CA VAL A 62 0.96 4.97 -0.27
C VAL A 62 -0.07 3.87 -0.43
N LEU A 63 -0.01 2.87 0.44
CA LEU A 63 -0.85 1.69 0.44
C LEU A 63 -1.83 1.75 1.61
N LEU A 64 -3.12 1.60 1.29
CA LEU A 64 -4.21 1.59 2.25
C LEU A 64 -5.04 0.32 2.07
N GLN A 65 -5.50 -0.27 3.16
CA GLN A 65 -6.42 -1.39 3.10
C GLN A 65 -7.80 -0.92 2.65
N ALA A 66 -8.34 -1.48 1.57
CA ALA A 66 -9.59 -0.99 0.96
C ALA A 66 -10.77 -0.96 1.95
N ARG A 67 -10.84 -1.94 2.86
CA ARG A 67 -11.85 -2.01 3.91
C ARG A 67 -11.78 -0.85 4.90
N GLU A 68 -10.59 -0.34 5.17
CA GLU A 68 -10.36 0.76 6.11
C GLU A 68 -10.80 2.10 5.48
N MET A 69 -10.95 2.12 4.16
CA MET A 69 -11.53 3.24 3.40
C MET A 69 -13.06 3.15 3.28
N GLY A 70 -13.68 2.10 3.84
CA GLY A 70 -15.13 1.92 3.91
C GLY A 70 -15.84 2.02 2.54
N ALA A 71 -16.92 2.80 2.50
CA ALA A 71 -17.82 2.96 1.35
C ALA A 71 -17.17 3.54 0.08
N LEU A 72 -15.91 3.97 0.14
CA LEU A 72 -15.18 4.52 -1.01
C LEU A 72 -14.78 3.46 -2.04
N VAL A 73 -14.78 2.18 -1.67
CA VAL A 73 -14.46 1.09 -2.59
C VAL A 73 -15.62 0.10 -2.69
N PRO A 74 -16.49 0.25 -3.71
CA PRO A 74 -17.58 -0.68 -3.96
C PRO A 74 -17.09 -2.13 -4.14
N GLY A 75 -17.55 -3.00 -3.23
CA GLY A 75 -17.20 -4.42 -3.20
C GLY A 75 -15.91 -4.76 -2.46
N ALA A 76 -15.34 -3.83 -1.69
CA ALA A 76 -14.27 -4.18 -0.74
C ALA A 76 -14.78 -5.21 0.28
N ARG A 77 -13.99 -6.27 0.52
CA ARG A 77 -14.30 -7.25 1.55
C ARG A 77 -14.09 -6.62 2.92
N MET A 78 -15.12 -6.67 3.76
CA MET A 78 -15.08 -6.06 5.09
C MET A 78 -14.49 -6.98 6.17
N GLU A 79 -13.99 -8.17 5.79
CA GLU A 79 -13.37 -9.14 6.71
C GLU A 79 -12.31 -8.50 7.59
N PRO A 80 -12.28 -8.82 8.89
CA PRO A 80 -11.33 -8.20 9.82
C PRO A 80 -9.89 -8.52 9.43
N LEU A 81 -9.03 -7.50 9.51
CA LEU A 81 -7.59 -7.72 9.41
C LEU A 81 -7.11 -8.45 10.67
N PRO A 82 -6.10 -9.33 10.55
CA PRO A 82 -5.48 -9.97 11.70
C PRO A 82 -5.06 -8.93 12.74
N GLN A 83 -5.22 -9.26 14.03
CA GLN A 83 -4.73 -8.39 15.09
C GLN A 83 -3.22 -8.18 14.94
N GLY A 84 -2.77 -6.92 14.96
CA GLY A 84 -1.36 -6.60 14.82
C GLY A 84 -0.81 -6.70 13.39
N TRP A 85 -1.65 -6.90 12.37
CA TRP A 85 -1.21 -7.13 10.98
C TRP A 85 -0.16 -6.14 10.49
N LEU A 86 -0.28 -4.84 10.80
CA LEU A 86 0.69 -3.83 10.34
C LEU A 86 2.06 -4.03 11.00
N ARG A 87 2.09 -4.40 12.28
CA ARG A 87 3.35 -4.68 13.01
C ARG A 87 4.03 -5.92 12.46
N ASP A 88 3.23 -6.95 12.18
CA ASP A 88 3.72 -8.25 11.76
C ASP A 88 3.92 -8.34 10.23
N LEU A 89 3.56 -7.28 9.50
CA LEU A 89 3.79 -7.13 8.07
C LEU A 89 5.28 -7.14 7.77
N ASP A 90 5.70 -8.05 6.90
CA ASP A 90 7.03 -8.04 6.32
C ASP A 90 7.13 -6.92 5.28
N MET A 91 7.55 -5.74 5.76
CA MET A 91 7.71 -4.54 4.95
C MET A 91 8.77 -4.69 3.88
N GLU A 92 9.82 -5.48 4.11
CA GLU A 92 10.90 -5.61 3.13
C GLU A 92 10.44 -6.43 1.93
N SER A 93 9.81 -7.57 2.19
CA SER A 93 9.25 -8.44 1.14
C SER A 93 8.14 -7.75 0.36
N LEU A 94 7.34 -6.90 1.01
CA LEU A 94 6.33 -6.09 0.33
C LEU A 94 6.94 -4.96 -0.50
N ALA A 95 7.84 -4.17 0.10
CA ALA A 95 8.27 -2.91 -0.48
C ALA A 95 9.40 -3.03 -1.49
N ARG A 96 10.32 -4.00 -1.32
CA ARG A 96 11.44 -4.22 -2.25
C ARG A 96 10.98 -4.36 -3.71
N PRO A 97 10.02 -5.22 -4.07
CA PRO A 97 9.56 -5.31 -5.46
C PRO A 97 8.91 -4.02 -5.97
N LEU A 98 8.14 -3.32 -5.13
CA LEU A 98 7.46 -2.08 -5.49
C LEU A 98 8.45 -0.93 -5.72
N SER A 99 9.44 -0.83 -4.83
CA SER A 99 10.50 0.18 -4.88
C SER A 99 11.42 0.02 -6.07
N GLN A 100 11.56 -1.19 -6.63
CA GLN A 100 12.41 -1.48 -7.79
C GLN A 100 11.63 -1.55 -9.10
N HIS A 101 10.33 -1.25 -9.06
CA HIS A 101 9.47 -1.41 -10.23
C HIS A 101 9.89 -0.47 -11.38
N PRO A 102 9.95 -0.94 -12.64
CA PRO A 102 10.43 -0.14 -13.78
C PRO A 102 9.63 1.14 -14.06
N ALA A 103 8.38 1.23 -13.62
CA ALA A 103 7.58 2.45 -13.72
C ALA A 103 8.08 3.59 -12.80
N PHE A 104 8.98 3.31 -11.86
CA PHE A 104 9.60 4.27 -10.95
C PHE A 104 11.11 4.28 -11.16
N PRO A 105 11.60 4.86 -12.27
CA PRO A 105 13.05 4.99 -12.50
C PRO A 105 13.67 5.81 -11.37
N GLY A 106 14.74 5.28 -10.75
CA GLY A 106 15.35 5.84 -9.52
C GLY A 106 14.77 5.28 -8.23
N GLY A 107 13.75 4.42 -8.33
CA GLY A 107 13.11 3.72 -7.23
C GLY A 107 11.98 4.52 -6.57
N ALA A 108 11.24 3.84 -5.69
CA ALA A 108 10.15 4.44 -4.92
C ALA A 108 10.24 4.09 -3.43
N SER A 109 9.87 5.03 -2.57
CA SER A 109 9.60 4.74 -1.16
C SER A 109 8.17 4.23 -1.01
N VAL A 110 7.95 3.33 -0.06
CA VAL A 110 6.67 2.62 0.10
C VAL A 110 6.16 2.85 1.51
N HIS A 111 4.92 3.29 1.64
CA HIS A 111 4.26 3.64 2.89
C HIS A 111 2.99 2.82 3.03
N VAL A 112 2.93 1.93 4.03
CA VAL A 112 1.70 1.20 4.37
C VAL A 112 1.03 1.91 5.53
N VAL A 113 -0.22 2.30 5.33
CA VAL A 113 -1.00 3.04 6.30
C VAL A 113 -2.11 2.14 6.83
N HIS A 114 -2.24 2.11 8.15
CA HIS A 114 -3.32 1.46 8.87
C HIS A 114 -4.22 2.53 9.47
N LEU A 115 -5.52 2.44 9.16
CA LEU A 115 -6.56 3.33 9.67
C LEU A 115 -7.51 2.55 10.59
N PRO A 116 -7.19 2.41 11.89
CA PRO A 116 -8.15 1.92 12.86
C PRO A 116 -9.30 2.93 13.05
N GLU A 117 -10.47 2.44 13.45
CA GLU A 117 -11.69 3.24 13.65
C GLU A 117 -11.53 4.39 14.66
N SER A 118 -10.45 4.41 15.45
CA SER A 118 -10.18 5.37 16.52
C SER A 118 -9.73 6.77 16.06
N GLY A 119 -9.75 7.09 14.76
CA GLY A 119 -9.33 8.41 14.28
C GLY A 119 -7.82 8.66 14.30
N VAL A 120 -7.02 7.61 14.56
CA VAL A 120 -5.55 7.70 14.66
C VAL A 120 -4.94 6.72 13.68
N PHE A 121 -4.11 7.17 12.74
CA PHE A 121 -3.46 6.31 11.76
C PHE A 121 -2.04 5.94 12.17
N ARG A 122 -1.60 4.78 11.69
CA ARG A 122 -0.22 4.30 11.84
C ARG A 122 0.38 4.08 10.47
N THR A 123 1.66 4.42 10.32
CA THR A 123 2.38 4.24 9.06
C THR A 123 3.63 3.43 9.28
N ARG A 124 3.88 2.45 8.42
CA ARG A 124 5.20 1.83 8.26
C ARG A 124 5.75 2.17 6.89
N SER A 125 7.02 2.56 6.85
CA SER A 125 7.67 3.03 5.63
C SER A 125 8.90 2.18 5.30
N PHE A 126 9.15 2.03 4.01
CA PHE A 126 10.39 1.52 3.44
C PHE A 126 10.96 2.61 2.52
N GLY A 127 12.24 2.96 2.68
CA GLY A 127 12.86 4.10 2.00
C GLY A 127 12.66 5.42 2.76
N THR A 128 12.66 6.53 2.03
CA THR A 128 12.57 7.88 2.61
C THR A 128 11.14 8.19 3.06
N PRO A 129 10.93 8.63 4.31
CA PRO A 129 9.61 9.05 4.79
C PRO A 129 9.04 10.25 4.00
N ALA A 130 7.74 10.24 3.74
CA ALA A 130 7.02 11.38 3.14
C ALA A 130 5.70 11.65 3.89
N PRO A 131 5.76 12.19 5.13
CA PRO A 131 4.59 12.38 5.97
C PRO A 131 3.54 13.32 5.35
N ASP A 132 3.98 14.37 4.64
CA ASP A 132 3.07 15.33 3.99
C ASP A 132 2.25 14.67 2.87
N LEU A 133 2.87 13.78 2.11
CA LEU A 133 2.23 13.05 1.03
C LEU A 133 1.24 12.01 1.58
N VAL A 134 1.60 11.31 2.65
CA VAL A 134 0.67 10.42 3.37
C VAL A 134 -0.52 11.22 3.88
N ALA A 135 -0.32 12.38 4.49
CA ALA A 135 -1.39 13.25 4.96
C ALA A 135 -2.30 13.74 3.81
N GLU A 136 -1.74 14.04 2.64
CA GLU A 136 -2.51 14.44 1.47
C GLU A 136 -3.37 13.29 0.94
N VAL A 137 -2.83 12.07 0.85
CA VAL A 137 -3.60 10.88 0.49
C VAL A 137 -4.75 10.68 1.47
N LEU A 138 -4.46 10.76 2.77
CA LEU A 138 -5.49 10.60 3.80
C LEU A 138 -6.59 11.65 3.65
N LYS A 139 -6.26 12.95 3.53
CA LYS A 139 -7.24 14.01 3.28
C LYS A 139 -8.12 13.74 2.07
N HIS A 140 -7.52 13.28 0.97
CA HIS A 140 -8.27 12.97 -0.25
C HIS A 140 -9.25 11.82 -0.04
N THR A 141 -8.84 10.83 0.74
CA THR A 141 -9.66 9.67 1.05
C THR A 141 -10.61 9.87 2.23
N SER A 142 -10.47 10.96 2.98
CA SER A 142 -11.19 11.18 4.23
C SER A 142 -12.30 12.21 4.10
N THR A 143 -12.99 12.27 2.96
CA THR A 143 -14.11 13.20 2.70
C THR A 143 -15.23 13.20 3.77
N ILE A 144 -15.13 12.35 4.80
CA ILE A 144 -16.05 12.23 5.94
C ILE A 144 -15.34 12.20 7.32
N GLN A 145 -14.01 12.02 7.44
CA GLN A 145 -13.30 11.82 8.73
C GLN A 145 -11.96 12.57 8.83
N ILE A 146 -11.55 12.95 10.05
CA ILE A 146 -10.24 13.58 10.34
C ILE A 146 -9.36 12.53 11.04
N TRP A 147 -8.15 12.29 10.50
CA TRP A 147 -7.19 11.32 11.02
C TRP A 147 -5.95 12.01 11.60
N ASN A 148 -5.49 11.57 12.77
CA ASN A 148 -4.26 12.04 13.41
C ASN A 148 -3.17 10.97 13.37
N LEU A 149 -1.90 11.36 13.26
CA LEU A 149 -0.78 10.40 13.30
C LEU A 149 -0.55 9.93 14.76
N ALA A 150 -0.32 8.63 14.97
CA ALA A 150 0.17 8.14 16.27
C ALA A 150 1.67 8.47 16.46
N ASP A 151 2.03 8.94 17.65
CA ASP A 151 3.42 9.14 18.09
C ASP A 151 4.26 7.84 18.05
#